data_AF-A0A3Q1F7N8-F1
#
_entry.id   AF-A0A3Q1F7N8-F1
#
_cell.length_a   1.000
_cell.length_b   1.000
_cell.length_c   1.000
_cell.angle_alpha   90.00
_cell.angle_beta   90.00
_cell.angle_gamma   90.00
#
_symmetry.space_group_name_H-M   'P 1'
#
loop_
_entity.id
_entity.type
_entity.pdbx_description
1 polymer ?
#
loop_
_entity_poly.entity_id
_entity_poly.type
_entity_poly.pdbx_seq_one_letter_code
_entity_poly.pdbx_strand_id
1 'polypeptide(L)'
;KSLHSQQLPHNFQTMAKEKIEGCHVCTLVTPGEPQVLLGKDKAFTYDFVFDIDSEQHHIYQACVYKLIEGCFEGYNATVFAYGQTGSGKTYTMGTGFDVSLTQQEQGIIPRAVHQLFEGIQNRKVRAQEAGTQPPEFKVSAQFLEVGDTLLFDLFK
;
A
#
# COMPACT_ATOMS: atom_id res chain seq x y z
N LYS A 1 11.64 -8.79 7.97
CA LYS A 1 10.54 -8.69 8.96
C LYS A 1 9.26 -8.46 8.18
N SER A 2 8.18 -9.22 8.43
CA SER A 2 6.87 -8.96 7.80
C SER A 2 6.10 -7.96 8.65
N LEU A 3 5.59 -6.90 8.02
CA LEU A 3 4.69 -5.94 8.62
C LEU A 3 3.25 -6.39 8.38
N HIS A 4 2.44 -6.43 9.42
CA HIS A 4 1.01 -6.73 9.35
C HIS A 4 0.24 -5.46 9.69
N SER A 5 -0.32 -4.83 8.66
CA SER A 5 -1.18 -3.67 8.78
C SER A 5 -2.62 -4.04 8.45
N GLN A 6 -3.57 -3.56 9.26
CA GLN A 6 -4.99 -3.66 8.96
C GLN A 6 -5.54 -2.30 8.58
N GLN A 7 -6.12 -2.22 7.39
CA GLN A 7 -6.90 -1.06 6.96
C GLN A 7 -8.38 -1.42 7.00
N LEU A 8 -9.20 -0.57 7.62
CA LEU A 8 -10.65 -0.69 7.51
C LEU A 8 -11.09 -0.29 6.10
N PRO A 9 -12.09 -0.99 5.51
CA PRO A 9 -12.52 -0.72 4.15
C PRO A 9 -12.97 0.74 4.03
N HIS A 10 -12.35 1.48 3.11
CA HIS A 10 -12.73 2.87 2.80
C HIS A 10 -14.23 2.93 2.42
N ASN A 11 -14.94 3.96 2.89
CA ASN A 11 -16.39 4.16 2.64
C ASN A 11 -16.75 4.24 1.14
N PHE A 12 -15.76 4.30 0.25
CA PHE A 12 -15.94 4.22 -1.21
C PHE A 12 -16.74 2.99 -1.68
N GLN A 13 -16.85 1.94 -0.85
CA GLN A 13 -17.65 0.75 -1.14
C GLN A 13 -18.52 0.24 0.01
N THR A 14 -18.95 1.08 0.96
CA THR A 14 -20.26 0.78 1.57
C THR A 14 -21.28 0.94 0.45
N MET A 15 -21.48 -0.14 -0.30
CA MET A 15 -22.34 -0.15 -1.47
C MET A 15 -23.67 0.48 -1.05
N ALA A 16 -24.30 1.27 -1.90
CA ALA A 16 -25.67 1.73 -1.67
C ALA A 16 -26.57 0.57 -1.18
N LYS A 17 -26.26 -0.65 -1.64
CA LYS A 17 -26.79 -1.93 -1.17
C LYS A 17 -26.66 -2.21 0.34
N GLU A 18 -25.49 -2.03 0.96
CA GLU A 18 -25.29 -2.28 2.40
C GLU A 18 -26.08 -1.29 3.27
N LYS A 19 -26.18 -0.04 2.82
CA LYS A 19 -27.01 0.98 3.46
C LYS A 19 -28.51 0.68 3.30
N ILE A 20 -28.92 0.09 2.18
CA ILE A 20 -30.29 -0.39 1.93
C ILE A 20 -30.61 -1.64 2.76
N GLU A 21 -29.63 -2.51 2.99
CA GLU A 21 -29.77 -3.76 3.75
C GLU A 21 -29.72 -3.57 5.28
N GLY A 22 -29.49 -2.35 5.77
CA GLY A 22 -29.45 -2.06 7.20
C GLY A 22 -28.19 -2.59 7.90
N CYS A 23 -27.09 -2.75 7.16
CA CYS A 23 -25.81 -3.14 7.72
C CYS A 23 -25.26 -2.03 8.63
N HIS A 24 -24.68 -2.44 9.77
CA HIS A 24 -24.06 -1.53 10.73
C HIS A 24 -22.55 -1.80 10.78
N VAL A 25 -21.76 -0.74 10.97
CA VAL A 25 -20.31 -0.87 11.18
C VAL A 25 -20.07 -1.73 12.42
N CYS A 26 -19.31 -2.82 12.26
CA CYS A 26 -19.05 -3.78 13.33
C CYS A 26 -17.59 -3.77 13.84
N THR A 27 -16.76 -2.88 13.28
CA THR A 27 -15.36 -2.70 13.65
C THR A 27 -15.09 -1.27 14.10
N LEU A 28 -14.25 -1.11 15.13
CA LEU A 28 -13.79 0.19 15.61
C LEU A 28 -12.27 0.16 15.80
N VAL A 29 -11.60 1.27 15.52
CA VAL A 29 -10.18 1.44 15.85
C VAL A 29 -10.05 2.01 17.26
N THR A 30 -9.21 1.41 18.09
CA THR A 30 -8.92 1.94 19.43
C THR A 30 -8.05 3.21 19.30
N PRO A 31 -8.48 4.39 19.78
CA PRO A 31 -7.69 5.61 19.63
C PRO A 31 -6.31 5.49 20.27
N GLY A 32 -5.26 5.77 19.50
CA GLY A 32 -3.88 5.75 19.98
C GLY A 32 -3.24 4.36 20.09
N GLU A 33 -3.98 3.29 19.79
CA GLU A 33 -3.46 1.92 19.80
C GLU A 33 -3.61 1.28 18.41
N PRO A 34 -2.67 0.44 17.97
CA PRO A 34 -2.80 -0.29 16.71
C PRO A 34 -3.73 -1.50 16.89
N GLN A 35 -4.97 -1.25 17.33
CA GLN A 35 -5.95 -2.27 17.68
C GLN A 35 -7.30 -2.03 16.99
N VAL A 36 -7.88 -3.12 16.50
CA VAL A 36 -9.25 -3.17 15.98
C VAL A 36 -10.13 -3.96 16.94
N LEU A 37 -11.25 -3.38 17.33
CA LEU A 37 -12.33 -4.05 18.06
C LEU A 37 -13.37 -4.58 17.08
N LEU A 38 -13.76 -5.85 17.22
CA LEU A 38 -14.84 -6.49 16.48
C LEU A 38 -15.96 -6.83 17.46
N GLY A 39 -17.11 -6.17 17.34
CA GLY A 39 -18.20 -6.32 18.31
C GLY A 39 -17.85 -5.70 19.67
N LYS A 40 -18.18 -6.39 20.77
CA LYS A 40 -18.02 -5.85 22.15
C LYS A 40 -16.81 -6.41 22.91
N ASP A 41 -16.24 -7.51 22.44
CA ASP A 41 -15.39 -8.38 23.25
C ASP A 41 -14.16 -8.95 22.52
N LYS A 42 -14.02 -8.71 21.20
CA LYS A 42 -12.86 -9.20 20.42
C LYS A 42 -11.98 -8.04 20.01
N ALA A 43 -10.71 -8.11 20.37
CA ALA A 43 -9.70 -7.12 20.05
C ALA A 43 -8.52 -7.77 19.31
N PHE A 44 -8.05 -7.14 18.24
CA PHE A 44 -6.96 -7.63 17.41
C PHE A 44 -5.89 -6.54 17.28
N THR A 45 -4.65 -6.86 17.61
CA THR A 45 -3.53 -5.93 17.57
C THR A 45 -2.64 -6.21 16.36
N TYR A 46 -2.23 -5.14 15.68
CA TYR A 46 -1.42 -5.16 14.47
C TYR A 46 -0.18 -4.25 14.64
N ASP A 47 0.70 -4.23 13.66
CA ASP A 47 1.79 -3.23 13.64
C ASP A 47 1.22 -1.83 13.36
N PHE A 48 0.21 -1.76 12.48
CA PHE A 48 -0.52 -0.54 12.14
C PHE A 48 -2.00 -0.84 11.91
N VAL A 49 -2.85 0.10 12.35
CA VAL A 49 -4.28 0.08 12.07
C VAL A 49 -4.68 1.42 11.46
N PHE A 50 -5.40 1.36 10.35
CA PHE A 50 -5.90 2.52 9.61
C PHE A 50 -7.41 2.52 9.62
N ASP A 51 -8.00 3.59 10.14
CA ASP A 51 -9.45 3.81 10.12
C ASP A 51 -9.94 4.19 8.72
N ILE A 52 -11.26 4.22 8.54
CA ILE A 52 -11.94 4.45 7.28
C ILE A 52 -11.61 5.79 6.61
N ASP A 53 -11.23 6.79 7.40
CA ASP A 53 -10.86 8.14 6.92
C ASP A 53 -9.36 8.28 6.65
N SER A 54 -8.58 7.19 6.80
CA SER A 54 -7.13 7.24 6.59
C SER A 54 -6.80 7.45 5.13
N GLU A 55 -5.99 8.47 4.84
CA GLU A 55 -5.57 8.76 3.48
C GLU A 55 -4.48 7.80 2.98
N GLN A 56 -4.46 7.57 1.67
CA GLN A 56 -3.48 6.69 0.99
C GLN A 56 -2.02 7.10 1.28
N HIS A 57 -1.77 8.41 1.42
CA HIS A 57 -0.45 8.91 1.76
C HIS A 57 0.03 8.42 3.13
N HIS A 58 -0.85 8.44 4.14
CA HIS A 58 -0.51 8.00 5.50
C HIS A 58 -0.21 6.50 5.55
N ILE A 59 -1.01 5.70 4.84
CA ILE A 59 -0.80 4.24 4.71
C ILE A 59 0.56 3.96 4.07
N TYR A 60 0.86 4.65 2.97
CA TYR A 60 2.14 4.52 2.27
C TYR A 60 3.33 4.89 3.19
N GLN A 61 3.23 6.02 3.90
CA GLN A 61 4.30 6.53 4.74
C GLN A 61 4.63 5.59 5.91
N ALA A 62 3.60 5.02 6.53
CA ALA A 62 3.76 4.11 7.66
C ALA A 62 4.27 2.72 7.23
N CYS A 63 3.75 2.17 6.12
CA CYS A 63 3.99 0.76 5.79
C CYS A 63 5.07 0.54 4.72
N VAL A 64 5.25 1.47 3.78
CA VAL A 64 5.99 1.21 2.53
C VAL A 64 7.23 2.09 2.37
N TYR A 65 7.20 3.35 2.83
CA TYR A 65 8.29 4.30 2.62
C TYR A 65 9.66 3.74 3.05
N LYS A 66 9.73 3.13 4.24
CA LYS A 66 10.96 2.53 4.78
C LYS A 66 11.39 1.25 4.05
N LEU A 67 10.45 0.54 3.42
CA LEU A 67 10.78 -0.63 2.61
C LEU A 67 11.54 -0.21 1.35
N ILE A 68 11.11 0.87 0.70
CA ILE A 68 11.82 1.42 -0.47
C ILE A 68 13.21 1.92 -0.10
N GLU A 69 13.38 2.57 1.06
CA GLU A 69 14.72 2.92 1.56
C GLU A 69 15.60 1.69 1.79
N GLY A 70 15.05 0.62 2.37
CA GLY A 70 15.74 -0.66 2.53
C GLY A 70 16.17 -1.30 1.21
N CYS A 71 15.41 -1.12 0.13
CA CYS A 71 15.81 -1.60 -1.20
C CYS A 71 17.12 -0.95 -1.68
N PHE A 72 17.36 0.33 -1.36
CA PHE A 72 18.62 0.99 -1.67
C PHE A 72 19.79 0.50 -0.81
N GLU A 73 19.51 -0.12 0.33
CA GLU A 73 20.50 -0.77 1.19
C GLU A 73 20.76 -2.22 0.76
N GLY A 74 20.09 -2.71 -0.28
CA GLY A 74 20.26 -4.05 -0.83
C GLY A 74 19.31 -5.10 -0.24
N TYR A 75 18.27 -4.68 0.48
CA TYR A 75 17.26 -5.59 1.03
C TYR A 75 16.08 -5.80 0.07
N ASN A 76 15.54 -7.02 0.06
CA ASN A 76 14.30 -7.30 -0.66
C ASN A 76 13.09 -6.83 0.17
N ALA A 77 12.11 -6.21 -0.49
CA ALA A 77 10.83 -5.83 0.09
C ALA A 77 9.67 -6.52 -0.64
N THR A 78 8.61 -6.85 0.10
CA THR A 78 7.41 -7.44 -0.48
C THR A 78 6.19 -6.93 0.29
N VAL A 79 5.16 -6.50 -0.44
CA VAL A 79 3.90 -5.99 0.11
C VAL A 79 2.75 -6.75 -0.53
N PHE A 80 1.86 -7.31 0.29
CA PHE A 80 0.65 -8.00 -0.16
C PHE A 80 -0.57 -7.33 0.47
N ALA A 81 -1.60 -7.10 -0.34
CA ALA A 81 -2.92 -6.73 0.15
C ALA A 81 -3.83 -7.97 0.11
N TYR A 82 -4.45 -8.30 1.25
CA TYR A 82 -5.36 -9.43 1.40
C TYR A 82 -6.65 -8.99 2.11
N GLY A 83 -7.72 -9.75 1.93
CA GLY A 83 -9.07 -9.40 2.41
C GLY A 83 -10.16 -9.87 1.46
N GLN A 84 -11.42 -9.77 1.87
CA GLN A 84 -12.57 -10.18 1.06
C GLN A 84 -12.73 -9.33 -0.22
N THR A 85 -13.47 -9.83 -1.21
CA THR A 85 -13.87 -9.03 -2.38
C THR A 85 -14.63 -7.78 -1.91
N GLY A 86 -14.33 -6.62 -2.51
CA GLY A 86 -14.90 -5.33 -2.10
C GLY A 86 -14.19 -4.65 -0.90
N SER A 87 -13.17 -5.27 -0.30
CA SER A 87 -12.47 -4.68 0.86
C SER A 87 -11.47 -3.57 0.55
N GLY A 88 -11.38 -3.10 -0.71
CA GLY A 88 -10.45 -2.03 -1.09
C GLY A 88 -9.00 -2.44 -1.40
N LYS A 89 -8.68 -3.73 -1.61
CA LYS A 89 -7.31 -4.19 -1.97
C LYS A 89 -6.73 -3.47 -3.20
N THR A 90 -7.48 -3.46 -4.31
CA THR A 90 -7.10 -2.82 -5.60
C THR A 90 -6.88 -1.33 -5.43
N TYR A 91 -7.74 -0.67 -4.63
CA TYR A 91 -7.62 0.75 -4.29
C TYR A 91 -6.35 1.02 -3.49
N THR A 92 -6.10 0.25 -2.43
CA THR A 92 -4.93 0.38 -1.56
C THR A 92 -3.63 0.18 -2.34
N MET A 93 -3.54 -0.86 -3.17
CA MET A 93 -2.37 -1.11 -4.00
C MET A 93 -2.22 -0.11 -5.15
N GLY A 94 -3.30 0.51 -5.60
CA GLY A 94 -3.30 1.41 -6.75
C GLY A 94 -3.15 0.69 -8.09
N THR A 95 -3.72 -0.52 -8.22
CA THR A 95 -3.72 -1.29 -9.49
C THR A 95 -4.94 -1.02 -10.36
N GLY A 96 -5.88 -0.20 -9.91
CA GLY A 96 -6.99 0.27 -10.75
C GLY A 96 -6.45 1.25 -11.80
N PHE A 97 -6.60 0.92 -13.08
CA PHE A 97 -6.09 1.71 -14.22
C PHE A 97 -6.91 2.97 -14.51
N ASP A 98 -7.30 3.72 -13.47
CA ASP A 98 -8.02 4.97 -13.66
C ASP A 98 -7.01 6.13 -13.77
N VAL A 99 -6.86 6.62 -14.99
CA VAL A 99 -5.95 7.72 -15.35
C VAL A 99 -6.43 9.06 -14.77
N SER A 100 -7.66 9.11 -14.24
CA SER A 100 -8.23 10.33 -13.64
C SER A 100 -8.03 10.47 -12.12
N LEU A 101 -7.35 9.51 -11.47
CA LEU A 101 -7.11 9.57 -10.03
C LEU A 101 -6.25 10.77 -9.64
N THR A 102 -6.70 11.48 -8.60
CA THR A 102 -5.93 12.57 -8.00
C THR A 102 -4.69 12.03 -7.29
N GLN A 103 -3.70 12.91 -7.03
CA GLN A 103 -2.50 12.55 -6.27
C GLN A 103 -2.82 12.03 -4.86
N GLN A 104 -3.96 12.42 -4.27
CA GLN A 104 -4.40 11.92 -2.97
C GLN A 104 -4.94 10.49 -3.05
N GLU A 105 -5.57 10.12 -4.16
CA GLU A 105 -6.18 8.79 -4.35
C GLU A 105 -5.20 7.71 -4.82
N GLN A 106 -4.03 8.12 -5.34
CA GLN A 106 -2.98 7.19 -5.73
C GLN A 106 -2.61 6.22 -4.59
N GLY A 107 -2.63 4.92 -4.89
CA GLY A 107 -2.26 3.86 -3.95
C GLY A 107 -0.76 3.62 -3.83
N ILE A 108 -0.41 2.44 -3.32
CA ILE A 108 0.98 2.08 -2.97
C ILE A 108 1.92 2.03 -4.18
N ILE A 109 1.54 1.37 -5.27
CA ILE A 109 2.43 1.12 -6.42
C ILE A 109 2.92 2.43 -7.07
N PRO A 110 2.03 3.37 -7.50
CA PRO A 110 2.51 4.61 -8.13
C PRO A 110 3.40 5.44 -7.19
N ARG A 111 3.10 5.47 -5.88
CA ARG A 111 3.94 6.16 -4.88
C ARG A 111 5.31 5.50 -4.71
N ALA A 112 5.35 4.16 -4.67
CA ALA A 112 6.59 3.39 -4.57
C ALA A 112 7.50 3.61 -5.78
N VAL A 113 6.92 3.60 -6.98
CA VAL A 113 7.65 3.90 -8.22
C VAL A 113 8.20 5.33 -8.17
N HIS A 114 7.40 6.31 -7.75
CA HIS A 114 7.85 7.68 -7.61
C HIS A 114 9.02 7.83 -6.63
N GLN A 115 8.89 7.31 -5.41
CA GLN A 115 9.97 7.34 -4.41
C GLN A 115 11.23 6.62 -4.90
N LEU A 116 11.10 5.49 -5.61
CA LEU A 116 12.24 4.76 -6.16
C LEU A 116 13.03 5.63 -7.14
N PHE A 117 12.36 6.28 -8.09
CA PHE A 117 13.06 7.13 -9.06
C PHE A 117 13.63 8.40 -8.43
N GLU A 118 12.90 9.03 -7.51
CA GLU A 118 13.41 10.16 -6.72
C GLU A 118 14.65 9.75 -5.91
N GLY A 119 14.59 8.60 -5.24
CA GLY A 119 15.69 8.05 -4.45
C GLY A 119 16.94 7.73 -5.27
N ILE A 120 16.77 7.27 -6.52
CA ILE A 120 17.88 7.09 -7.48
C ILE A 120 18.52 8.44 -7.82
N GLN A 121 17.71 9.45 -8.17
CA GLN A 121 18.20 10.78 -8.53
C GLN A 121 18.96 11.43 -7.37
N ASN A 122 18.39 11.40 -6.16
CA ASN A 122 19.00 11.97 -4.96
C ASN A 122 20.37 11.34 -4.64
N ARG A 123 20.51 10.02 -4.82
CA ARG A 123 21.80 9.33 -4.59
C ARG A 123 22.85 9.70 -5.63
N LYS A 124 22.45 9.90 -6.89
CA LYS A 124 23.36 10.40 -7.94
C LYS A 124 23.84 11.82 -7.65
N VAL A 125 22.93 12.72 -7.26
CA VAL A 125 23.25 14.11 -6.89
C VAL A 125 24.22 14.14 -5.71
N ARG A 126 23.93 13.41 -4.62
CA ARG A 126 24.82 13.35 -3.45
C ARG A 126 26.22 12.83 -3.78
N ALA A 127 26.33 11.83 -4.67
CA ALA A 127 27.62 11.31 -5.08
C ALA A 127 28.45 12.36 -5.84
N GLN A 128 27.81 13.14 -6.73
CA GLN A 128 28.43 14.24 -7.45
C GLN A 128 28.88 15.35 -6.51
N GLU A 129 28.03 15.77 -5.57
CA GLU A 129 28.38 16.79 -4.56
C GLU A 129 29.54 16.35 -3.66
N ALA A 130 29.62 15.06 -3.34
CA ALA A 130 30.72 14.47 -2.57
C ALA A 130 32.00 14.23 -3.40
N GLY A 131 32.01 14.51 -4.71
CA GLY A 131 33.15 14.23 -5.59
C GLY A 131 33.44 12.74 -5.78
N THR A 132 32.44 11.89 -5.53
CA THR A 132 32.54 10.43 -5.67
C THR A 132 31.91 9.94 -6.97
N GLN A 133 32.30 8.75 -7.42
CA GLN A 133 31.69 8.12 -8.59
C GLN A 133 30.18 7.86 -8.33
N PRO A 134 29.27 8.32 -9.21
CA PRO A 134 27.85 8.09 -9.02
C PRO A 134 27.48 6.61 -9.11
N PRO A 135 26.54 6.13 -8.29
CA PRO A 135 26.03 4.77 -8.41
C PRO A 135 25.26 4.56 -9.72
N GLU A 136 25.44 3.38 -10.32
CA GLU A 136 24.66 2.91 -11.45
C GLU A 136 23.46 2.09 -10.97
N PHE A 137 22.30 2.34 -11.55
CA PHE A 137 21.07 1.62 -11.24
C PHE A 137 20.43 1.07 -12.50
N LYS A 138 19.99 -0.19 -12.45
CA LYS A 138 19.16 -0.82 -13.47
C LYS A 138 17.82 -1.19 -12.83
N VAL A 139 16.73 -0.66 -13.39
CA VAL A 139 15.36 -0.94 -12.94
C VAL A 139 14.67 -1.82 -13.98
N SER A 140 13.92 -2.81 -13.53
CA SER A 140 13.13 -3.70 -14.39
C SER A 140 11.81 -4.00 -13.69
N ALA A 141 10.72 -4.10 -14.45
CA ALA A 141 9.39 -4.36 -13.94
C ALA A 141 8.76 -5.55 -14.67
N GLN A 142 7.96 -6.33 -13.94
CA GLN A 142 7.17 -7.44 -14.44
C GLN A 142 5.78 -7.34 -13.81
N PHE A 143 4.72 -7.59 -14.58
CA PHE A 143 3.36 -7.57 -14.10
C PHE A 143 2.68 -8.88 -14.47
N LEU A 144 2.35 -9.66 -13.43
CA LEU A 144 1.95 -11.05 -13.58
C LEU A 144 0.58 -11.27 -12.91
N GLU A 145 -0.27 -12.03 -13.58
CA GLU A 145 -1.53 -12.52 -13.01
C GLU A 145 -1.42 -14.02 -12.78
N VAL A 146 -1.86 -14.47 -11.60
CA VAL A 146 -1.90 -15.89 -11.23
C VAL A 146 -3.34 -16.36 -11.37
N GLY A 147 -3.61 -17.15 -12.41
CA GLY A 147 -4.85 -17.94 -12.52
C GLY A 147 -4.72 -19.28 -11.79
N ASP A 148 -5.69 -20.17 -11.99
CA ASP A 148 -5.79 -21.43 -11.24
C ASP A 148 -4.49 -22.27 -11.26
N THR A 149 -3.87 -22.40 -12.43
CA THR A 149 -2.62 -23.14 -12.63
C THR A 149 -1.64 -22.44 -13.57
N LEU A 150 -2.03 -21.29 -14.10
CA LEU A 150 -1.30 -20.57 -15.13
C LEU A 150 -0.88 -19.19 -14.63
N LEU A 151 0.32 -18.80 -15.03
CA LEU A 151 0.87 -17.48 -14.77
C LEU A 151 0.89 -16.71 -16.10
N PHE A 152 0.20 -15.58 -16.11
CA PHE A 152 0.04 -14.74 -17.29
C PHE A 152 0.92 -13.50 -17.14
N ASP A 153 1.72 -13.19 -18.16
CA ASP A 153 2.50 -11.95 -18.25
C ASP A 153 1.64 -10.87 -18.88
N LEU A 154 1.27 -9.85 -18.11
CA LEU A 154 0.35 -8.80 -18.53
C LEU A 154 1.05 -7.68 -19.32
N PHE A 155 2.37 -7.72 -19.47
CA PHE A 155 3.10 -6.82 -20.36
C PHE A 155 3.29 -7.38 -21.78
N LYS A 156 2.81 -8.60 -22.06
CA LYS A 156 2.99 -9.28 -23.34
C LYS A 156 1.70 -9.51 -24.11
#